data_AF-A0A0G3BP01-F1
#
_entry.id   AF-A0A0G3BP01-F1
#
_cell.length_a   1.000
_cell.length_b   1.000
_cell.length_c   1.000
_cell.angle_alpha   90.00
_cell.angle_beta   90.00
_cell.angle_gamma   90.00
#
_symmetry.space_group_name_H-M   'P 1'
#
loop_
_entity.id
_entity.type
_entity.pdbx_description
1 polymer ?
#
loop_
_entity_poly.entity_id
_entity_poly.type
_entity_poly.pdbx_seq_one_letter_code
_entity_poly.pdbx_strand_id
1 'polypeptide(L)' 'MTEARLMNENKRVYQAMVWSSDPDKPGERTTVLADDLGDAERQLRQKYGEDIEFSLYNEEDADKPR' A
#
# COMPACT_ATOMS: atom_id res chain seq x y z
N MET A 1 -26.37 16.27 3.03
CA MET A 1 -25.08 16.94 3.22
C MET A 1 -24.74 16.79 4.70
N THR A 2 -23.73 16.07 5.19
CA THR A 2 -22.57 15.38 4.60
C THR A 2 -22.02 14.49 5.71
N GLU A 3 -22.53 13.26 5.88
CA GLU A 3 -22.05 12.32 6.92
C GLU A 3 -20.91 11.43 6.39
N ALA A 4 -19.91 12.03 5.75
CA ALA A 4 -18.72 11.34 5.28
C ALA A 4 -17.54 11.56 6.24
N ARG A 5 -17.75 11.39 7.55
CA ARG A 5 -16.70 11.67 8.57
C ARG A 5 -16.50 10.59 9.63
N LEU A 6 -17.01 9.37 9.40
CA LEU A 6 -16.79 8.19 10.24
C LEU A 6 -16.12 7.10 9.40
N MET A 7 -14.81 7.18 9.18
CA MET A 7 -13.96 6.10 8.59
C MET A 7 -12.49 6.54 8.51
N ASN A 8 -11.96 7.18 9.55
CA ASN A 8 -10.57 7.68 9.50
C ASN A 8 -9.77 7.46 10.79
N GLU A 9 -10.21 6.54 11.65
CA GLU A 9 -9.61 6.33 12.98
C GLU A 9 -8.64 5.15 13.06
N ASN A 10 -8.51 4.29 12.04
CA ASN A 10 -7.57 3.15 12.03
C ASN A 10 -6.77 2.98 10.73
N LYS A 11 -6.61 4.06 9.94
CA LYS A 11 -5.74 3.98 8.75
C LYS A 11 -4.28 3.83 9.19
N ARG A 12 -3.68 2.71 8.83
CA ARG A 12 -2.25 2.43 9.02
C ARG A 12 -1.49 2.87 7.79
N VAL A 13 -0.24 3.27 8.04
CA VAL A 13 0.70 3.64 6.98
C VAL A 13 1.39 2.36 6.53
N TYR A 14 1.18 1.97 5.29
CA TYR A 14 1.89 0.85 4.69
C TYR A 14 2.92 1.37 3.69
N GLN A 15 4.15 0.87 3.79
CA GLN A 15 5.16 1.13 2.79
C GLN A 15 5.10 0.03 1.75
N ALA A 16 4.93 0.42 0.49
CA ALA A 16 4.92 -0.49 -0.64
C ALA A 16 6.09 -0.17 -1.56
N MET A 17 6.81 -1.20 -2.00
CA MET A 17 7.74 -1.07 -3.10
C MET A 17 7.11 -1.72 -4.31
N VAL A 18 6.87 -0.94 -5.37
CA VAL A 18 6.19 -1.35 -6.59
C VAL A 18 7.22 -1.48 -7.70
N TRP A 19 7.27 -2.63 -8.35
CA TRP A 19 8.03 -2.91 -9.55
C TRP A 19 7.04 -3.13 -10.70
N SER A 20 7.25 -2.41 -11.78
CA SER A 20 6.54 -2.69 -13.03
C SER A 20 7.27 -3.79 -13.78
N SER A 21 6.54 -4.55 -14.61
CA SER A 21 7.16 -5.51 -15.54
C SER A 21 7.99 -4.83 -16.64
N ASP A 22 7.89 -3.51 -16.77
CA ASP A 22 8.80 -2.68 -17.55
C ASP A 22 10.20 -2.68 -16.91
N PRO A 23 11.24 -3.26 -17.55
CA PRO A 23 12.61 -3.25 -17.03
C PRO A 23 13.23 -1.85 -17.01
N ASP A 24 12.62 -0.88 -17.70
CA ASP A 24 13.04 0.52 -17.76
C ASP A 24 12.52 1.34 -16.56
N LYS A 25 11.52 0.82 -15.83
CA LYS A 25 10.96 1.49 -14.66
C LYS A 25 11.61 0.93 -13.39
N PRO A 26 12.48 1.69 -12.71
CA PRO A 26 13.02 1.25 -11.43
C PRO A 26 11.89 1.10 -10.41
N GLY A 27 12.07 0.18 -9.46
CA GLY A 27 11.10 -0.02 -8.38
C GLY A 27 10.82 1.27 -7.62
N GLU A 28 9.56 1.68 -7.59
CA GLU A 28 9.11 2.89 -6.92
C GLU A 28 8.65 2.57 -5.49
N ARG A 29 9.19 3.29 -4.51
CA ARG A 29 8.72 3.21 -3.13
C ARG A 29 7.58 4.19 -2.96
N THR A 30 6.42 3.69 -2.56
CA THR A 30 5.23 4.47 -2.31
C THR A 30 4.66 4.15 -0.94
N THR A 31 3.97 5.11 -0.36
CA THR A 31 3.35 4.96 0.95
C THR A 31 1.86 5.08 0.77
N VAL A 32 1.11 4.10 1.28
CA VAL A 32 -0.35 4.05 1.16
C VAL A 32 -0.99 4.05 2.53
N LEU A 33 -2.05 4.85 2.67
CA LEU A 33 -2.88 4.92 3.87
C LEU A 33 -4.06 3.99 3.66
N ALA A 34 -4.05 2.86 4.35
CA ALA A 34 -5.07 1.82 4.22
C ALA A 34 -5.49 1.33 5.60
N ASP A 35 -6.68 0.75 5.68
CA ASP A 35 -7.16 0.14 6.94
C ASP A 35 -6.44 -1.21 7.17
N ASP A 36 -6.30 -1.98 6.09
CA ASP A 36 -5.69 -3.32 6.06
C ASP A 36 -4.81 -3.50 4.81
N LEU A 37 -3.96 -4.53 4.81
CA LEU A 37 -3.15 -4.94 3.66
C LEU A 37 -3.98 -5.15 2.39
N GLY A 38 -5.21 -5.67 2.49
CA GLY A 38 -6.08 -5.87 1.34
C GLY A 38 -6.54 -4.54 0.72
N ASP A 39 -6.79 -3.52 1.53
CA ASP A 39 -7.13 -2.19 1.04
C ASP A 39 -5.91 -1.48 0.43
N ALA A 40 -4.73 -1.64 1.06
CA ALA A 40 -3.46 -1.16 0.53
C ALA A 40 -3.15 -1.76 -0.85
N GLU A 41 -3.30 -3.08 -1.00
CA GLU A 41 -3.14 -3.78 -2.28
C GLU A 41 -4.09 -3.22 -3.34
N ARG A 42 -5.38 -3.06 -3.02
CA ARG A 42 -6.36 -2.53 -3.99
C ARG A 42 -6.01 -1.12 -4.44
N GLN A 43 -5.56 -0.26 -3.53
CA GLN A 43 -5.11 1.09 -3.86
C GLN A 43 -3.87 1.07 -4.78
N LEU A 44 -2.91 0.18 -4.54
CA LEU A 44 -1.72 0.03 -5.40
C LEU A 44 -2.10 -0.45 -6.80
N ARG A 45 -2.94 -1.48 -6.90
CA ARG A 45 -3.41 -2.00 -8.19
C ARG A 45 -4.25 -0.99 -8.96
N GLN A 46 -5.04 -0.17 -8.29
CA GLN A 46 -5.76 0.93 -8.95
C GLN A 46 -4.83 2.03 -9.47
N LYS A 47 -3.74 2.30 -8.74
CA LYS A 47 -2.81 3.38 -9.09
C LYS A 47 -1.82 2.99 -10.19
N TYR A 48 -1.28 1.78 -10.16
CA TYR A 48 -0.24 1.33 -11.09
C TYR A 48 -0.71 0.26 -12.09
N GLY A 49 -1.88 -0.35 -11.89
CA GLY A 49 -2.45 -1.41 -12.74
C GLY A 49 -2.39 -2.79 -12.10
N GLU A 50 -2.95 -3.80 -12.77
CA GLU A 50 -2.93 -5.20 -12.30
C GLU A 50 -1.61 -5.92 -12.61
N ASP A 51 -0.83 -5.41 -13.57
CA ASP A 51 0.45 -5.97 -14.02
C ASP A 51 1.63 -5.32 -13.28
N ILE A 52 1.57 -5.36 -11.95
CA ILE A 52 2.61 -4.84 -11.07
C ILE A 52 2.98 -5.89 -10.04
N GLU A 53 4.26 -5.96 -9.73
CA GLU A 53 4.74 -6.67 -8.54
C GLU A 53 4.91 -5.65 -7.43
N PHE A 54 4.41 -5.91 -6.23
CA PHE A 54 4.66 -5.02 -5.10
C PHE A 54 4.93 -5.82 -3.84
N SER A 55 5.77 -5.27 -2.97
CA SER A 55 5.97 -5.77 -1.61
C SER A 55 5.45 -4.73 -0.63
N LEU A 56 4.40 -5.11 0.10
CA LEU A 56 3.84 -4.34 1.20
C LEU A 56 4.54 -4.73 2.50
N TYR A 57 5.07 -3.73 3.20
CA TYR A 57 5.65 -3.86 4.52
C TYR A 57 4.89 -2.96 5.49
N ASN A 58 4.46 -3.54 6.61
CA ASN A 58 4.02 -2.77 7.77
C ASN A 58 5.24 -2.64 8.69
N GLU A 59 5.64 -1.40 9.02
CA GLU A 59 6.74 -1.16 9.97
C GLU A 59 6.47 -1.84 11.33
N GLU A 60 5.22 -2.05 11.72
CA GLU A 60 4.87 -2.74 12.97
C GLU A 60 5.18 -4.25 12.98
N ASP A 61 5.26 -4.92 11.82
CA ASP A 61 5.54 -6.37 11.77
C ASP A 61 7.04 -6.68 11.63
N ALA A 62 7.86 -5.67 11.28
CA ALA A 62 9.31 -5.78 11.19
C ALA A 62 10.02 -5.84 12.56
N ASP A 63 9.30 -5.51 13.65
CA ASP A 63 9.82 -5.53 15.04
C ASP A 63 9.48 -6.83 15.79
N LYS A 64 9.06 -7.90 15.10
CA LYS A 64 9.05 -9.24 15.72
C LYS A 64 10.43 -9.89 15.58
N PRO A 65 11.24 -9.97 16.66
CA PRO A 65 12.42 -10.83 16.64
C PRO A 65 11.98 -12.28 16.36
N ARG A 66 12.66 -12.92 15.41
CA ARG A 66 12.53 -14.36 15.13
C ARG A 66 12.95 -15.20 16.32
#